data_AF-A0A650CQT3-F1
#
_entry.id   AF-A0A650CQT3-F1
#
_cell.length_a   1.000
_cell.length_b   1.000
_cell.length_c   1.000
_cell.angle_alpha   90.00
_cell.angle_beta   90.00
_cell.angle_gamma   90.00
#
_symmetry.space_group_name_H-M   'P 1'
#
loop_
_entity.id
_entity.type
_entity.pdbx_description
1 polymer ?
#
loop_
_entity_poly.entity_id
_entity_poly.type
_entity_poly.pdbx_seq_one_letter_code
_entity_poly.pdbx_strand_id
1 'polypeptide(L)'
;MVIITNANEDDLNEIYAIELESFENPYPYSLLRAYYFLAGDLFLVAKDEKGKVLGYSLGVIQYGYRGHVVSIAVKKTERKRGVGSMLLMQLESKFRLKGCSHSYLEVNYRNRAGISFYNKLGYKVVKLQLNYYGRNQHAFIMVKDLLDRIGFE
;
A
#
# COMPACT_ATOMS: atom_id res chain seq x y z
N MET A 1 -11.32 -10.00 15.27
CA MET A 1 -11.78 -9.15 14.15
C MET A 1 -10.63 -8.25 13.70
N VAL A 2 -10.59 -7.82 12.42
CA VAL A 2 -9.61 -6.82 11.94
C VAL A 2 -10.36 -5.57 11.52
N ILE A 3 -9.93 -4.41 11.99
CA ILE A 3 -10.55 -3.11 11.70
C ILE A 3 -9.54 -2.24 10.96
N ILE A 4 -9.96 -1.58 9.87
CA ILE A 4 -9.13 -0.61 9.16
C ILE A 4 -9.50 0.80 9.62
N THR A 5 -8.52 1.57 10.08
CA THR A 5 -8.68 2.97 10.50
C THR A 5 -7.64 3.86 9.84
N ASN A 6 -7.83 5.18 9.88
CA ASN A 6 -6.73 6.10 9.63
C ASN A 6 -5.64 5.87 10.71
N ALA A 7 -4.38 6.02 10.32
CA ALA A 7 -3.26 6.04 11.25
C ALA A 7 -3.36 7.25 12.18
N ASN A 8 -2.96 7.08 13.44
CA ASN A 8 -2.71 8.19 14.36
C ASN A 8 -1.21 8.25 14.72
N GLU A 9 -0.82 9.27 15.50
CA GLU A 9 0.60 9.45 15.85
C GLU A 9 1.15 8.30 16.73
N ASP A 10 0.34 7.71 17.60
CA ASP A 10 0.74 6.59 18.46
C ASP A 10 1.03 5.31 17.65
N ASP A 11 0.41 5.17 16.48
CA ASP A 11 0.63 4.03 15.58
C ASP A 11 2.02 4.05 14.92
N LEU A 12 2.68 5.21 14.84
CA LEU A 12 3.92 5.38 14.07
C LEU A 12 5.06 4.45 14.52
N ASN A 13 5.14 4.18 15.83
CA ASN A 13 6.14 3.25 16.37
C ASN A 13 5.89 1.81 15.88
N GLU A 14 4.64 1.36 15.86
CA GLU A 14 4.30 0.03 15.36
C GLU A 14 4.41 -0.06 13.83
N ILE A 15 4.01 0.99 13.11
CA ILE A 15 4.19 1.11 11.67
C ILE A 15 5.68 0.99 11.32
N TYR A 16 6.54 1.72 12.01
CA TYR A 16 7.98 1.66 11.79
C TYR A 16 8.58 0.29 12.11
N ALA A 17 8.11 -0.37 13.18
CA ALA A 17 8.54 -1.74 13.47
C ALA A 17 8.15 -2.72 12.34
N ILE A 18 6.95 -2.57 11.77
CA ILE A 18 6.49 -3.36 10.61
C ILE A 18 7.33 -3.07 9.37
N GLU A 19 7.69 -1.80 9.17
CA GLU A 19 8.55 -1.34 8.07
C GLU A 19 9.92 -2.02 8.10
N LEU A 20 10.59 -1.94 9.25
CA LEU A 20 11.89 -2.58 9.49
C LEU A 20 11.84 -4.10 9.29
N GLU A 21 10.75 -4.75 9.69
CA GLU A 21 10.57 -6.19 9.52
C GLU A 21 10.34 -6.58 8.04
N SER A 22 9.72 -5.70 7.26
CA SER A 22 9.13 -6.03 5.96
C SER A 22 10.02 -5.73 4.76
N PHE A 23 10.92 -4.76 4.86
CA PHE A 23 11.71 -4.27 3.73
C PHE A 23 13.21 -4.30 4.02
N GLU A 24 14.00 -4.64 2.99
CA GLU A 24 15.47 -4.59 3.07
C GLU A 24 15.99 -3.15 3.17
N ASN A 25 15.29 -2.20 2.55
CA ASN A 25 15.57 -0.77 2.58
C ASN A 25 14.34 -0.04 3.13
N PRO A 26 14.11 -0.07 4.45
CA PRO A 26 12.94 0.53 5.09
C PRO A 26 12.98 2.06 4.99
N TYR A 27 11.82 2.68 4.90
CA TYR A 27 11.73 4.13 5.05
C TYR A 27 12.16 4.57 6.46
N PRO A 28 12.92 5.67 6.59
CA PRO A 28 13.26 6.21 7.89
C PRO A 28 12.01 6.69 8.62
N TYR A 29 12.01 6.57 9.95
CA TYR A 29 10.90 7.02 10.80
C TYR A 29 10.45 8.45 10.50
N SER A 30 11.41 9.37 10.28
CA SER A 30 11.13 10.77 9.97
C SER A 30 10.31 10.94 8.68
N LEU A 31 10.54 10.10 7.67
CA LEU A 31 9.79 10.14 6.43
C LEU A 31 8.37 9.58 6.60
N LEU A 32 8.21 8.49 7.36
CA LEU A 32 6.88 7.97 7.73
C LEU A 32 6.09 9.01 8.51
N ARG A 33 6.74 9.70 9.47
CA ARG A 33 6.12 10.79 10.22
C ARG A 33 5.76 11.98 9.32
N ALA A 34 6.59 12.33 8.34
CA ALA A 34 6.25 13.36 7.37
C ALA A 34 5.01 12.95 6.54
N TYR A 35 4.95 11.70 6.09
CA TYR A 35 3.78 11.17 5.38
C TYR A 35 2.52 11.15 6.23
N TYR A 36 2.61 10.91 7.55
CA TYR A 36 1.45 11.03 8.44
C TYR A 36 0.80 12.41 8.38
N PHE A 37 1.60 13.49 8.34
CA PHE A 37 1.06 14.85 8.21
C PHE A 37 0.61 15.20 6.78
N LEU A 38 1.16 14.56 5.75
CA LEU A 38 0.94 14.94 4.34
C LEU A 38 -0.10 14.08 3.61
N ALA A 39 -0.21 12.79 3.96
CA ALA A 39 -1.09 11.84 3.27
C ALA A 39 -2.56 11.96 3.68
N GLY A 40 -2.85 12.72 4.75
CA GLY A 40 -4.20 12.88 5.29
C GLY A 40 -4.81 11.53 5.62
N ASP A 41 -5.98 11.24 5.05
CA ASP A 41 -6.72 10.01 5.31
C ASP A 41 -6.25 8.81 4.45
N LEU A 42 -5.14 8.93 3.71
CA LEU A 42 -4.54 7.88 2.88
C LEU A 42 -3.41 7.11 3.59
N PHE A 43 -3.17 7.40 4.87
CA PHE A 43 -2.34 6.57 5.73
C PHE A 43 -3.26 5.75 6.64
N LEU A 44 -3.32 4.45 6.40
CA LEU A 44 -4.22 3.52 7.07
C LEU A 44 -3.45 2.48 7.87
N VAL A 45 -4.09 1.98 8.92
CA VAL A 45 -3.62 0.86 9.74
C VAL A 45 -4.72 -0.18 9.87
N ALA A 46 -4.30 -1.44 9.94
CA ALA A 46 -5.16 -2.55 10.33
C ALA A 46 -4.90 -2.88 11.79
N LYS A 47 -5.93 -2.91 12.63
CA LYS A 47 -5.82 -3.21 14.07
C LYS A 47 -6.63 -4.44 14.45
N ASP A 48 -6.14 -5.18 15.44
CA ASP A 48 -6.94 -6.19 16.14
C ASP A 48 -7.87 -5.56 17.19
N GLU A 49 -8.67 -6.40 17.86
CA GLU A 49 -9.62 -5.97 18.91
C GLU A 49 -8.94 -5.36 20.13
N LYS A 50 -7.63 -5.58 20.31
CA LYS A 50 -6.83 -5.00 21.40
C LYS A 50 -6.15 -3.69 20.98
N GLY A 51 -6.40 -3.23 19.75
CA GLY A 51 -5.82 -2.01 19.20
C GLY A 51 -4.42 -2.18 18.62
N LYS A 52 -3.86 -3.40 18.58
CA LYS A 52 -2.50 -3.65 18.08
C LYS A 52 -2.46 -3.53 16.56
N VAL A 53 -1.50 -2.79 16.03
CA VAL A 53 -1.33 -2.64 14.57
C VAL A 53 -0.84 -3.97 13.98
N LEU A 54 -1.55 -4.52 13.01
CA LEU A 54 -1.21 -5.75 12.28
C LEU A 54 -0.52 -5.47 10.95
N GLY A 55 -0.78 -4.30 10.37
CA GLY A 55 -0.27 -3.86 9.08
C GLY A 55 -0.67 -2.42 8.80
N TYR A 56 -0.10 -1.84 7.77
CA TYR A 56 -0.37 -0.48 7.36
C TYR A 56 -0.35 -0.35 5.83
N SER A 57 -0.99 0.70 5.32
CA SER A 57 -0.85 1.15 3.93
C SER A 57 -0.73 2.66 3.87
N LEU A 58 0.18 3.14 3.04
CA LEU A 58 0.42 4.54 2.77
C LEU A 58 0.19 4.80 1.28
N GLY A 59 -0.74 5.71 0.99
CA GLY A 59 -0.97 6.20 -0.37
C GLY A 59 -0.88 7.72 -0.48
N VAL A 60 -0.71 8.18 -1.71
CA VAL A 60 -0.78 9.61 -2.09
C VAL A 60 -1.51 9.76 -3.41
N ILE A 61 -2.04 10.96 -3.67
CA ILE A 61 -2.60 11.29 -4.99
C ILE A 61 -1.56 12.04 -5.80
N GLN A 62 -1.34 11.57 -7.02
CA GLN A 62 -0.48 12.22 -8.00
C GLN A 62 -1.27 12.73 -9.18
N TYR A 63 -0.89 13.92 -9.64
CA TYR A 63 -1.48 14.61 -10.78
C TYR A 63 -3.00 14.84 -10.69
N GLY A 64 -3.60 14.66 -9.51
CA GLY A 64 -5.04 14.81 -9.26
C GLY A 64 -5.91 13.62 -9.69
N TYR A 65 -5.37 12.58 -10.32
CA TYR A 65 -6.18 11.46 -10.85
C TYR A 65 -5.55 10.07 -10.66
N ARG A 66 -4.36 9.96 -10.08
CA ARG A 66 -3.67 8.68 -9.85
C ARG A 66 -3.44 8.44 -8.36
N GLY A 67 -3.94 7.32 -7.85
CA GLY A 67 -3.64 6.85 -6.49
C GLY A 67 -2.35 6.04 -6.47
N HIS A 68 -1.29 6.58 -5.90
CA HIS A 68 -0.01 5.88 -5.74
C HIS A 68 0.01 5.14 -4.40
N VAL A 69 0.19 3.82 -4.42
CA VAL A 69 0.49 3.04 -3.22
C VAL A 69 1.99 3.16 -2.96
N VAL A 70 2.36 4.01 -2.01
CA VAL A 70 3.76 4.31 -1.67
C VAL A 70 4.37 3.15 -0.89
N SER A 71 3.64 2.62 0.09
CA SER A 71 4.06 1.46 0.86
C SER A 71 2.87 0.70 1.43
N ILE A 72 3.00 -0.61 1.55
CA ILE A 72 2.04 -1.49 2.22
C ILE A 72 2.76 -2.67 2.81
N ALA A 73 2.52 -2.92 4.10
CA ALA A 73 3.17 -4.00 4.82
C ALA A 73 2.29 -4.56 5.93
N VAL A 74 2.53 -5.83 6.25
CA VAL A 74 1.82 -6.59 7.29
C VAL A 74 2.86 -7.33 8.12
N LYS A 75 2.72 -7.32 9.46
CA LYS A 75 3.55 -8.09 10.40
C LYS A 75 3.72 -9.51 9.89
N LYS A 76 4.92 -10.10 9.93
CA LYS A 76 5.15 -11.43 9.30
C LYS A 76 4.21 -12.51 9.86
N THR A 77 3.92 -12.45 11.16
CA THR A 77 3.00 -13.38 11.84
C THR A 77 1.54 -13.24 11.41
N GLU A 78 1.18 -12.12 10.79
CA GLU A 78 -0.20 -11.79 10.40
C GLU A 78 -0.44 -11.89 8.89
N ARG A 79 0.59 -12.27 8.12
CA ARG A 79 0.50 -12.43 6.67
C ARG A 79 -0.37 -13.64 6.30
N LYS A 80 -0.88 -13.63 5.06
CA LYS A 80 -1.76 -14.67 4.50
C LYS A 80 -3.12 -14.83 5.22
N ARG A 81 -3.51 -13.85 6.04
CA ARG A 81 -4.82 -13.79 6.72
C ARG A 81 -5.79 -12.76 6.14
N GLY A 82 -5.48 -12.21 4.95
CA GLY A 82 -6.31 -11.20 4.27
C GLY A 82 -6.07 -9.74 4.67
N VAL A 83 -5.27 -9.47 5.72
CA VAL A 83 -5.00 -8.11 6.23
C VAL A 83 -4.51 -7.15 5.14
N GLY A 84 -3.53 -7.57 4.33
CA GLY A 84 -3.01 -6.74 3.23
C GLY A 84 -4.06 -6.42 2.18
N SER A 85 -4.96 -7.37 1.88
CA SER A 85 -6.06 -7.14 0.93
C SER A 85 -7.05 -6.12 1.48
N MET A 86 -7.40 -6.20 2.76
CA MET A 86 -8.30 -5.24 3.41
C MET A 86 -7.71 -3.82 3.38
N LEU A 87 -6.43 -3.68 3.71
CA LEU A 87 -5.72 -2.40 3.63
C LEU A 87 -5.74 -1.82 2.21
N LEU A 88 -5.36 -2.63 1.20
CA LEU A 88 -5.30 -2.15 -0.17
C LEU A 88 -6.68 -1.77 -0.71
N MET A 89 -7.71 -2.58 -0.45
CA MET A 89 -9.08 -2.27 -0.87
C MET A 89 -9.62 -0.99 -0.22
N GLN A 90 -9.33 -0.77 1.06
CA GLN A 90 -9.73 0.46 1.74
C GLN A 90 -9.00 1.68 1.17
N LEU A 91 -7.71 1.53 0.85
CA LEU A 91 -6.93 2.59 0.20
C LEU A 91 -7.44 2.90 -1.21
N GLU A 92 -7.75 1.88 -2.00
CA GLU A 92 -8.37 2.01 -3.33
C GLU A 92 -9.75 2.70 -3.28
N SER A 93 -10.56 2.38 -2.27
CA SER A 93 -11.85 3.04 -2.03
C SER A 93 -11.66 4.54 -1.79
N LYS A 94 -10.66 4.92 -0.99
CA LYS A 94 -10.32 6.33 -0.77
C LYS A 94 -9.77 7.01 -2.02
N PHE A 95 -8.99 6.32 -2.84
CA PHE A 95 -8.57 6.82 -4.14
C PHE A 95 -9.79 7.09 -5.04
N ARG A 96 -10.76 6.17 -5.13
CA ARG A 96 -12.02 6.37 -5.88
C ARG A 96 -12.78 7.60 -5.38
N LEU A 97 -12.99 7.72 -4.07
CA LEU A 97 -13.71 8.84 -3.46
C LEU A 97 -13.03 10.20 -3.74
N LYS A 98 -11.72 10.20 -3.98
CA LYS A 98 -10.95 11.39 -4.35
C LYS A 98 -10.80 11.57 -5.86
N GLY A 99 -11.57 10.84 -6.68
CA GLY A 99 -11.61 11.00 -8.14
C GLY A 99 -10.46 10.34 -8.90
N CYS A 100 -9.69 9.45 -8.26
CA CYS A 100 -8.63 8.73 -8.98
C CYS A 100 -9.24 7.67 -9.91
N SER A 101 -8.85 7.71 -11.18
CA SER A 101 -9.25 6.71 -12.18
C SER A 101 -8.36 5.46 -12.17
N HIS A 102 -7.16 5.56 -11.59
CA HIS A 102 -6.21 4.45 -11.55
C HIS A 102 -5.48 4.41 -10.22
N SER A 103 -5.11 3.21 -9.78
CA SER A 103 -4.10 3.00 -8.75
C SER A 103 -2.87 2.35 -9.35
N TYR A 104 -1.69 2.75 -8.88
CA TYR A 104 -0.44 2.13 -9.29
C TYR A 104 0.54 1.99 -8.14
N LEU A 105 1.53 1.13 -8.35
CA LEU A 105 2.59 0.83 -7.40
C LEU A 105 3.82 0.27 -8.09
N GLU A 106 4.91 0.24 -7.34
CA GLU A 106 6.16 -0.40 -7.70
C GLU A 106 6.41 -1.61 -6.82
N VAL A 107 6.80 -2.73 -7.44
CA VAL A 107 7.18 -3.95 -6.73
C VAL A 107 8.46 -4.50 -7.32
N ASN A 108 9.40 -4.91 -6.46
CA ASN A 108 10.63 -5.57 -6.90
C ASN A 108 10.31 -6.76 -7.81
N TYR A 109 10.93 -6.82 -9.00
CA TYR A 109 10.61 -7.83 -10.01
C TYR A 109 10.83 -9.29 -9.55
N ARG A 110 11.64 -9.48 -8.50
CA ARG A 110 11.89 -10.78 -7.85
C ARG A 110 10.92 -11.09 -6.71
N ASN A 111 10.13 -10.13 -6.23
CA ASN A 111 9.15 -10.33 -5.17
C ASN A 111 7.89 -11.06 -5.70
N ARG A 112 8.02 -12.38 -5.93
CA ARG A 112 6.93 -13.22 -6.46
C ARG A 112 5.68 -13.19 -5.59
N ALA A 113 5.84 -13.11 -4.27
CA ALA A 113 4.72 -13.03 -3.34
C ALA A 113 3.93 -11.72 -3.49
N GLY A 114 4.62 -10.58 -3.55
CA GLY A 114 4.03 -9.27 -3.77
C GLY A 114 3.35 -9.17 -5.14
N ILE A 115 4.03 -9.63 -6.20
CA ILE A 115 3.46 -9.66 -7.56
C ILE A 115 2.18 -10.51 -7.60
N SER A 116 2.19 -11.69 -6.99
CA SER A 116 1.00 -12.56 -6.91
C SER A 116 -0.12 -11.91 -6.11
N PHE A 117 0.20 -11.24 -4.99
CA PHE A 117 -0.75 -10.49 -4.17
C PHE A 117 -1.46 -9.40 -4.99
N TYR A 118 -0.71 -8.56 -5.70
CA TYR A 118 -1.29 -7.48 -6.50
C TYR A 118 -2.07 -7.99 -7.71
N ASN A 119 -1.57 -9.03 -8.40
CA ASN A 119 -2.30 -9.66 -9.51
C ASN A 119 -3.67 -10.18 -9.07
N LYS A 120 -3.77 -10.83 -7.91
CA LYS A 120 -5.05 -11.33 -7.35
C LYS A 120 -6.03 -10.20 -7.03
N LEU A 121 -5.53 -8.99 -6.80
CA LEU A 121 -6.34 -7.80 -6.52
C LEU A 121 -6.63 -6.96 -7.77
N GLY A 122 -6.26 -7.45 -8.96
CA GLY A 122 -6.62 -6.86 -10.25
C GLY A 122 -5.56 -5.92 -10.83
N TYR A 123 -4.40 -5.77 -10.19
CA TYR A 123 -3.29 -5.02 -10.78
C TYR A 123 -2.62 -5.83 -11.89
N LYS A 124 -2.14 -5.13 -12.92
CA LYS A 124 -1.40 -5.72 -14.04
C LYS A 124 -0.06 -5.04 -14.20
N VAL A 125 0.98 -5.79 -14.56
CA VAL A 125 2.29 -5.23 -14.92
C VAL A 125 2.14 -4.44 -16.22
N VAL A 126 2.52 -3.16 -16.20
CA VAL A 126 2.49 -2.28 -17.39
C VAL A 126 3.89 -1.91 -17.87
N LYS A 127 4.89 -1.98 -16.98
CA LYS A 127 6.27 -1.58 -17.29
C LYS A 127 7.26 -2.29 -16.37
N LEU A 128 8.42 -2.66 -16.93
CA LEU A 128 9.62 -2.96 -16.15
C LEU A 128 10.48 -1.69 -16.08
N GLN A 129 10.77 -1.21 -14.87
CA GLN A 129 11.65 -0.08 -14.63
C GLN A 129 13.00 -0.59 -14.13
N LEU A 130 14.04 -0.36 -14.94
CA LEU A 130 15.40 -0.75 -14.60
C LEU A 130 15.94 0.11 -13.46
N ASN A 131 16.80 -0.51 -12.65
CA ASN A 131 17.47 0.07 -11.48
C ASN A 131 16.62 0.93 -10.52
N TYR A 132 15.32 0.64 -10.38
CA TYR A 132 14.40 1.41 -9.55
C TYR A 132 14.82 1.47 -8.07
N TYR A 133 15.16 0.33 -7.47
CA TYR A 133 15.60 0.23 -6.07
C TYR A 133 17.14 0.31 -5.94
N GLY A 134 17.83 0.73 -7.00
CA GLY A 134 19.30 0.72 -7.10
C GLY A 134 19.84 -0.27 -8.14
N ARG A 135 21.18 -0.39 -8.19
CA ARG A 135 21.88 -1.16 -9.23
C ARG A 135 21.39 -2.61 -9.28
N ASN A 136 20.92 -3.06 -10.46
CA ASN A 136 20.38 -4.39 -10.72
C ASN A 136 19.12 -4.76 -9.91
N GLN A 137 18.44 -3.76 -9.33
CA GLN A 137 17.21 -3.95 -8.58
C GLN A 137 16.04 -3.28 -9.31
N HIS A 138 15.40 -4.02 -10.19
CA HIS A 138 14.31 -3.53 -11.04
C HIS A 138 12.96 -3.56 -10.32
N ALA A 139 12.04 -2.71 -10.77
CA ALA A 139 10.64 -2.75 -10.32
C ALA A 139 9.72 -3.07 -11.49
N PHE A 140 8.70 -3.88 -11.24
CA PHE A 140 7.50 -3.82 -12.06
C PHE A 140 6.65 -2.66 -11.58
N ILE A 141 6.23 -1.81 -12.53
CA ILE A 141 5.14 -0.88 -12.32
C ILE A 141 3.85 -1.65 -12.59
N MET A 142 2.99 -1.73 -11.58
CA MET A 142 1.70 -2.40 -11.68
C MET A 142 0.57 -1.38 -11.54
N VAL A 143 -0.47 -1.52 -12.37
CA VAL A 143 -1.60 -0.59 -12.44
C VAL A 143 -2.91 -1.35 -12.36
N LYS A 144 -3.89 -0.77 -11.67
CA LYS A 144 -5.29 -1.20 -11.63
C LYS A 144 -6.18 -0.02 -12.03
N ASP A 145 -7.12 -0.27 -12.93
CA ASP A 145 -8.19 0.66 -13.24
C ASP A 145 -9.17 0.72 -12.06
N LEU A 146 -9.49 1.93 -11.62
CA LEU A 146 -10.40 2.20 -10.51
C LEU A 146 -11.77 2.69 -10.98
N LEU A 147 -11.97 2.92 -12.27
CA LEU A 147 -13.29 3.19 -12.80
C LEU A 147 -14.03 1.86 -12.87
N ASP A 148 -15.12 1.75 -12.10
CA ASP A 148 -16.05 0.65 -12.31
C ASP A 148 -16.57 0.80 -13.73
N ARG A 149 -16.41 -0.24 -14.56
CA ARG A 149 -17.15 -0.32 -15.81
C ARG A 149 -18.61 -0.37 -15.38
N ILE A 150 -19.32 0.75 -15.52
CA ILE A 150 -20.78 0.73 -15.53
C ILE A 150 -21.13 -0.13 -16.73
N GLY A 151 -21.31 -1.42 -16.49
CA GLY A 151 -21.92 -2.31 -17.45
C GLY A 151 -23.35 -1.84 -17.62
N PHE A 152 -23.63 -1.25 -18.78
CA PHE A 152 -24.99 -1.27 -19.29
C PHE A 152 -25.26 -2.73 -19.68
N GLU A 153 -25.76 -3.53 -18.74
CA GLU A 153 -26.53 -4.74 -19.04
C GLU A 153 -28.02 -4.38 -19.00
#